data_AF-A0A938VTR7-F1
#
_entry.id   AF-A0A938VTR7-F1
#
_cell.length_a   1.000
_cell.length_b   1.000
_cell.length_c   1.000
_cell.angle_alpha   90.00
_cell.angle_beta   90.00
_cell.angle_gamma   90.00
#
_symmetry.space_group_name_H-M   'P 1'
#
loop_
_entity.id
_entity.type
_entity.pdbx_description
1 polymer ?
#
loop_
_entity_poly.entity_id
_entity_poly.type
_entity_poly.pdbx_seq_one_letter_code
_entity_poly.pdbx_strand_id
1 'polypeptide(L)'
;MPAPATQPSVAQRFLRFINRGEIVTYGGVAMLLLLIAGAIAIYLLKFLINSAGQPFFSILITLINEVLLIMIVMELLRTVTRLLVSPAHDVGIEDLNPFLVIAGISVTRRILTIGASLSVTETEGQTLDPTKFQHYMIELAISGLLILLVAVSLWLINRRLPARAQHKIP
;
A
#
# COMPACT_ATOMS: atom_id res chain seq x y z
N MET A 1 45.84 -32.72 -13.00
CA MET A 1 44.67 -32.59 -13.89
C MET A 1 43.98 -31.26 -13.58
N PRO A 2 43.78 -30.38 -14.58
CA PRO A 2 43.25 -29.02 -14.35
C PRO A 2 41.73 -29.03 -14.15
N ALA A 3 41.24 -28.25 -13.17
CA ALA A 3 39.81 -27.98 -12.99
C ALA A 3 39.33 -27.03 -14.12
N PRO A 4 38.13 -27.22 -14.70
CA PRO A 4 37.66 -26.37 -15.78
C PRO A 4 37.25 -24.99 -15.25
N ALA A 5 37.84 -23.95 -15.83
CA ALA A 5 37.46 -22.55 -15.62
C ALA A 5 36.06 -22.30 -16.20
N THR A 6 35.08 -22.02 -15.34
CA THR A 6 33.72 -21.64 -15.73
C THR A 6 33.73 -20.24 -16.35
N GLN A 7 33.45 -20.14 -17.65
CA GLN A 7 33.39 -18.88 -18.38
C GLN A 7 32.25 -17.97 -17.86
N PRO A 8 32.45 -16.63 -17.75
CA PRO A 8 31.39 -15.71 -17.40
C PRO A 8 30.43 -15.55 -18.59
N SER A 9 29.36 -16.35 -18.58
CA SER A 9 28.31 -16.34 -19.61
C SER A 9 27.66 -14.96 -19.73
N VAL A 10 27.40 -14.52 -20.95
CA VAL A 10 26.69 -13.27 -21.33
C VAL A 10 25.43 -13.03 -20.49
N ALA A 11 24.79 -14.10 -20.02
CA ALA A 11 23.70 -14.08 -19.04
C ALA A 11 24.03 -13.27 -17.78
N GLN A 12 25.21 -13.40 -17.18
CA GLN A 12 25.62 -12.65 -15.99
C GLN A 12 25.80 -11.14 -16.26
N ARG A 13 26.10 -10.76 -17.51
CA ARG A 13 26.21 -9.35 -17.90
C ARG A 13 24.82 -8.76 -18.14
N PHE A 14 23.92 -9.53 -18.77
CA PHE A 14 22.53 -9.13 -18.99
C PHE A 14 21.75 -9.00 -17.67
N LEU A 15 21.91 -9.96 -16.75
CA LEU A 15 21.31 -9.91 -15.41
C LEU A 15 21.81 -8.70 -14.59
N ARG A 16 23.08 -8.33 -14.71
CA ARG A 16 23.62 -7.12 -14.06
C ARG A 16 23.01 -5.82 -14.60
N PHE A 17 22.73 -5.76 -15.91
CA PHE A 17 22.05 -4.60 -16.49
C PHE A 17 20.59 -4.51 -16.05
N ILE A 18 19.88 -5.65 -15.99
CA ILE A 18 18.49 -5.72 -15.53
C ILE A 18 18.39 -5.31 -14.06
N ASN A 19 19.22 -5.89 -13.18
CA ASN A 19 19.22 -5.57 -11.75
C ASN A 19 19.51 -4.08 -11.50
N ARG A 20 20.41 -3.47 -12.29
CA ARG A 20 20.67 -2.03 -12.19
C ARG A 20 19.47 -1.18 -12.62
N GLY A 21 18.74 -1.60 -13.65
CA GLY A 21 17.49 -0.96 -14.07
C GLY A 21 16.42 -1.05 -12.99
N GLU A 22 16.26 -2.23 -12.37
CA GLU A 22 15.30 -2.49 -11.29
C GLU A 22 15.52 -1.57 -10.07
N ILE A 23 16.76 -1.43 -9.62
CA ILE A 23 17.14 -0.54 -8.52
C ILE A 23 16.80 0.93 -8.86
N VAL A 24 17.07 1.36 -10.09
CA VAL A 24 16.76 2.73 -10.53
C VAL A 24 15.24 2.97 -10.57
N THR A 25 14.47 2.00 -11.07
CA THR A 25 13.01 2.12 -11.14
C THR A 25 12.39 2.17 -9.75
N TYR A 26 12.71 1.24 -8.85
CA TYR A 26 12.15 1.26 -7.49
C TYR A 26 12.63 2.47 -6.68
N GLY A 27 13.89 2.88 -6.85
CA GLY A 27 14.42 4.10 -6.24
C GLY A 27 13.66 5.34 -6.72
N GLY A 28 13.37 5.43 -8.02
CA GLY A 28 12.56 6.51 -8.61
C GLY A 28 11.14 6.53 -8.06
N VAL A 29 10.46 5.38 -7.97
CA VAL A 29 9.11 5.27 -7.39
C VAL A 29 9.12 5.67 -5.91
N ALA A 30 10.09 5.21 -5.12
CA ALA A 30 10.22 5.59 -3.72
C ALA A 30 10.39 7.10 -3.56
N MET A 31 11.24 7.71 -4.38
CA MET A 31 11.46 9.16 -4.34
C MET A 31 10.19 9.94 -4.73
N LEU A 32 9.46 9.48 -5.74
CA LEU A 32 8.19 10.09 -6.14
C LEU A 32 7.13 9.99 -5.03
N LEU A 33 6.98 8.82 -4.41
CA LEU A 33 6.05 8.62 -3.29
C LEU A 33 6.39 9.54 -2.11
N LEU A 34 7.68 9.69 -1.79
CA LEU A 34 8.14 10.61 -0.75
C LEU A 34 7.74 12.07 -1.06
N LEU A 35 7.95 12.52 -2.29
CA LEU A 35 7.57 13.86 -2.73
C LEU A 35 6.05 14.09 -2.68
N ILE A 36 5.26 13.09 -3.09
CA ILE A 36 3.80 13.15 -3.03
C ILE A 36 3.33 13.24 -1.58
N ALA A 37 3.83 12.40 -0.68
CA ALA A 37 3.50 12.46 0.75
C ALA A 37 3.82 13.84 1.34
N GLY A 38 5.00 14.38 1.02
CA GLY A 38 5.41 15.72 1.45
C GLY A 38 4.50 16.83 0.89
N ALA A 39 4.13 16.75 -0.39
CA ALA A 39 3.23 17.71 -1.03
C ALA A 39 1.84 17.72 -0.38
N ILE A 40 1.27 16.54 -0.12
CA ILE A 40 -0.02 16.39 0.57
C ILE A 40 0.07 16.97 1.98
N ALA A 41 1.13 16.68 2.73
CA ALA A 41 1.33 17.22 4.07
C ALA A 41 1.42 18.75 4.09
N ILE A 42 2.13 19.36 3.13
CA ILE A 42 2.21 20.82 2.99
C ILE A 42 0.84 21.41 2.64
N TYR A 43 0.11 20.78 1.72
CA TYR A 43 -1.24 21.19 1.35
C TYR A 43 -2.18 21.15 2.56
N LEU A 44 -2.12 20.07 3.35
CA LEU A 44 -2.92 19.89 4.54
C LEU A 44 -2.65 20.99 5.59
N LEU A 45 -1.38 21.35 5.79
CA LEU A 45 -1.01 22.43 6.70
C LEU A 45 -1.56 23.78 6.24
N LYS A 46 -1.47 24.08 4.93
CA LYS A 46 -2.06 25.30 4.36
C LYS A 46 -3.58 25.31 4.49
N PHE A 47 -4.23 24.18 4.23
CA PHE A 47 -5.67 24.02 4.40
C PHE A 47 -6.08 24.33 5.85
N LEU A 48 -5.36 23.78 6.83
CA LEU A 48 -5.68 23.98 8.25
C LEU A 48 -5.62 25.45 8.67
N ILE A 49 -4.60 26.18 8.21
CA ILE A 49 -4.42 27.61 8.53
C ILE A 49 -5.52 28.47 7.87
N ASN A 50 -5.91 28.14 6.64
CA ASN A 50 -6.88 28.94 5.88
C ASN A 50 -8.36 28.59 6.18
N SER A 51 -8.62 27.50 6.93
CA SER A 51 -9.98 26.99 7.16
C SER A 51 -10.65 27.54 8.42
N ALA A 52 -10.13 28.63 9.01
CA ALA A 52 -10.62 29.21 10.27
C ALA A 52 -12.09 29.71 10.28
N GLY A 53 -12.83 29.58 9.17
CA GLY A 53 -14.26 29.93 9.06
C GLY A 53 -15.18 28.80 8.56
N GLN A 54 -14.67 27.58 8.36
CA GLN A 54 -15.47 26.44 7.88
C GLN A 54 -16.11 25.65 9.04
N PRO A 55 -17.18 24.86 8.79
CA PRO A 55 -17.76 23.99 9.80
C PRO A 55 -16.74 22.98 10.35
N PHE A 56 -16.63 22.87 11.67
CA PHE A 56 -15.64 22.02 12.35
C PHE A 56 -15.65 20.56 11.86
N PHE A 57 -16.83 19.97 11.68
CA PHE A 57 -16.96 18.59 11.21
C PHE A 57 -16.44 18.39 9.79
N SER A 58 -16.73 19.32 8.88
CA SER A 58 -16.22 19.29 7.49
C SER A 58 -14.70 19.37 7.43
N ILE A 59 -14.08 20.23 8.25
CA ILE A 59 -12.63 20.32 8.40
C ILE A 59 -12.07 18.98 8.94
N LEU A 60 -12.69 18.41 9.97
CA LEU A 60 -12.21 17.19 10.62
C LEU A 60 -12.17 15.98 9.69
N ILE A 61 -13.19 15.77 8.85
CA ILE A 61 -13.19 14.67 7.88
C ILE A 61 -12.11 14.87 6.84
N THR A 62 -11.98 16.10 6.34
CA THR A 62 -10.98 16.43 5.33
C THR A 62 -9.59 16.15 5.90
N LEU A 63 -9.34 16.56 7.15
CA LEU A 63 -8.11 16.24 7.87
C LEU A 63 -7.88 14.73 7.99
N ILE A 64 -8.87 13.97 8.46
CA ILE A 64 -8.75 12.52 8.61
C ILE A 64 -8.46 11.86 7.25
N ASN A 65 -9.16 12.25 6.19
CA ASN A 65 -8.98 11.68 4.86
C ASN A 65 -7.59 11.97 4.28
N GLU A 66 -7.09 13.19 4.46
CA GLU A 66 -5.75 13.59 4.00
C GLU A 66 -4.65 12.90 4.82
N VAL A 67 -4.81 12.79 6.15
CA VAL A 67 -3.88 12.04 7.00
C VAL A 67 -3.87 10.55 6.65
N LEU A 68 -5.05 9.94 6.43
CA LEU A 68 -5.16 8.55 5.97
C LEU A 68 -4.49 8.38 4.60
N LEU A 69 -4.63 9.35 3.69
CA LEU A 69 -3.96 9.32 2.40
C LEU A 69 -2.44 9.37 2.56
N ILE A 70 -1.91 10.27 3.40
CA ILE A 70 -0.46 10.32 3.71
C ILE A 70 0.00 8.99 4.28
N MET A 71 -0.74 8.40 5.23
CA MET A 71 -0.42 7.12 5.84
C MET A 71 -0.34 5.99 4.79
N ILE A 72 -1.24 5.97 3.80
CA ILE A 72 -1.14 5.01 2.69
C ILE A 72 0.09 5.25 1.84
N VAL A 73 0.37 6.49 1.45
CA VAL A 73 1.54 6.79 0.62
C VAL A 73 2.82 6.36 1.35
N MET A 74 2.87 6.56 2.67
CA MET A 74 3.98 6.09 3.51
C MET A 74 4.05 4.57 3.61
N GLU A 75 2.91 3.88 3.62
CA GLU A 75 2.88 2.41 3.62
C GLU A 75 3.32 1.83 2.27
N LEU A 76 2.91 2.45 1.16
CA LEU A 76 3.40 2.13 -0.17
C LEU A 76 4.90 2.38 -0.26
N LEU A 77 5.39 3.51 0.25
CA LEU A 77 6.82 3.81 0.33
C LEU A 77 7.58 2.73 1.12
N ARG A 78 7.06 2.32 2.29
CA ARG A 78 7.62 1.22 3.09
C ARG A 78 7.70 -0.09 2.31
N THR A 79 6.74 -0.37 1.44
CA THR A 79 6.77 -1.59 0.63
C THR A 79 7.72 -1.48 -0.55
N VAL A 80 7.71 -0.36 -1.29
CA VAL A 80 8.63 -0.12 -2.41
C VAL A 80 10.08 -0.12 -1.93
N THR A 81 10.36 0.50 -0.79
CA THR A 81 11.69 0.47 -0.17
C THR A 81 12.10 -0.93 0.29
N ARG A 82 11.16 -1.75 0.80
CA ARG A 82 11.43 -3.15 1.12
C ARG A 82 11.81 -3.95 -0.13
N LEU A 83 11.10 -3.76 -1.23
CA LEU A 83 11.40 -4.39 -2.52
C LEU A 83 12.75 -3.93 -3.09
N LEU A 84 13.09 -2.65 -2.92
CA LEU A 84 14.39 -2.10 -3.30
C LEU A 84 15.55 -2.72 -2.51
N VAL A 85 15.39 -2.92 -1.20
CA VAL A 85 16.45 -3.43 -0.30
C VAL A 85 16.62 -4.94 -0.40
N SER A 86 15.54 -5.67 -0.69
CA SER A 86 15.58 -7.12 -0.86
C SER A 86 14.84 -7.52 -2.13
N PRO A 87 15.47 -7.34 -3.31
CA PRO A 87 14.89 -7.77 -4.56
C PRO A 87 14.79 -9.30 -4.53
N ALA A 88 13.56 -9.82 -4.46
CA ALA A 88 13.28 -11.25 -4.48
C ALA A 88 13.66 -11.79 -5.86
N HIS A 89 14.85 -12.36 -5.98
CA HIS A 89 15.35 -12.93 -7.24
C HIS A 89 14.71 -14.29 -7.57
N ASP A 90 13.97 -14.89 -6.62
CA ASP A 90 13.18 -16.11 -6.80
C ASP A 90 11.71 -15.79 -6.47
N VAL A 91 10.88 -15.57 -7.50
CA VAL A 91 9.46 -15.23 -7.33
C VAL A 91 8.70 -16.41 -6.75
N GLY A 92 8.61 -16.47 -5.43
CA GLY A 92 7.86 -17.46 -4.68
C GLY A 92 6.47 -16.95 -4.31
N ILE A 93 5.61 -17.86 -3.84
CA ILE A 93 4.31 -17.50 -3.25
C ILE A 93 4.49 -16.55 -2.05
N GLU A 94 5.68 -16.54 -1.45
CA GLU A 94 6.09 -15.71 -0.31
C GLU A 94 6.19 -14.22 -0.65
N ASP A 95 6.49 -13.88 -1.91
CA ASP A 95 6.62 -12.49 -2.38
C ASP A 95 5.26 -11.80 -2.59
N LEU A 96 4.17 -12.57 -2.57
CA LEU A 96 2.80 -12.05 -2.62
C LEU A 96 2.37 -11.45 -1.26
N ASN A 97 3.04 -11.82 -0.16
CA ASN A 97 2.66 -11.37 1.18
C ASN A 97 2.74 -9.83 1.32
N PRO A 98 3.84 -9.15 0.97
CA PRO A 98 3.88 -7.68 0.96
C PRO A 98 2.78 -7.03 0.11
N PHE A 99 2.46 -7.61 -1.05
CA PHE A 99 1.42 -7.09 -1.94
C PHE A 99 0.01 -7.24 -1.34
N LEU A 100 -0.28 -8.40 -0.74
CA LEU A 100 -1.56 -8.65 -0.07
C LEU A 100 -1.75 -7.78 1.18
N VAL A 101 -0.67 -7.51 1.92
CA VAL A 101 -0.72 -6.57 3.05
C VAL A 101 -1.06 -5.16 2.56
N ILE A 102 -0.44 -4.68 1.47
CA ILE A 102 -0.81 -3.39 0.87
C ILE A 102 -2.29 -3.39 0.44
N ALA A 103 -2.75 -4.46 -0.22
CA ALA A 103 -4.13 -4.57 -0.66
C ALA A 103 -5.10 -4.46 0.53
N GLY A 104 -4.82 -5.15 1.63
CA GLY A 104 -5.60 -5.07 2.87
C GLY A 104 -5.64 -3.65 3.46
N ILE A 105 -4.50 -2.95 3.49
CA ILE A 105 -4.42 -1.58 4.00
C ILE A 105 -5.21 -0.61 3.12
N SER A 106 -5.08 -0.72 1.79
CA SER A 106 -5.82 0.09 0.82
C SER A 106 -7.33 -0.05 0.99
N VAL A 107 -7.81 -1.30 1.11
CA VAL A 107 -9.23 -1.61 1.31
C VAL A 107 -9.72 -1.08 2.66
N THR A 108 -8.95 -1.28 3.73
CA THR A 108 -9.30 -0.78 5.07
C THR A 108 -9.44 0.75 5.07
N ARG A 109 -8.54 1.47 4.39
CA ARG A 109 -8.67 2.93 4.25
C ARG A 109 -9.94 3.32 3.48
N ARG A 110 -10.28 2.62 2.41
CA ARG A 110 -11.52 2.89 1.66
C ARG A 110 -12.75 2.77 2.57
N ILE A 111 -12.81 1.72 3.40
CA ILE A 111 -13.87 1.52 4.40
C ILE A 111 -13.95 2.71 5.37
N LEU A 112 -12.81 3.13 5.94
CA LEU A 112 -12.77 4.26 6.90
C LEU A 112 -13.21 5.58 6.26
N THR A 113 -12.76 5.88 5.05
CA THR A 113 -13.16 7.10 4.32
C THR A 113 -14.65 7.11 3.95
N ILE A 114 -15.20 5.97 3.52
CA ILE A 114 -16.64 5.85 3.25
C ILE A 114 -17.43 6.06 4.56
N GLY A 115 -17.02 5.40 5.65
CA GLY A 115 -17.68 5.54 6.95
C GLY A 115 -17.67 6.99 7.44
N ALA A 116 -16.51 7.66 7.39
CA ALA A 116 -16.38 9.06 7.81
C ALA A 116 -17.23 10.02 6.96
N SER A 117 -17.31 9.80 5.64
CA SER A 117 -18.13 10.64 4.75
C SER A 117 -19.63 10.45 4.98
N LEU A 118 -20.08 9.21 5.23
CA LEU A 118 -21.47 8.92 5.60
C LEU A 118 -21.86 9.56 6.94
N SER A 119 -21.04 9.41 7.99
CA SER A 119 -21.33 9.94 9.33
C SER A 119 -21.53 11.46 9.34
N VAL A 120 -20.79 12.20 8.51
CA VAL A 120 -20.99 13.65 8.46
C VAL A 120 -22.16 14.06 7.60
N THR A 121 -22.44 13.36 6.51
CA THR A 121 -23.66 13.69 5.74
C THR A 121 -24.90 13.54 6.62
N GLU A 122 -24.91 12.54 7.51
CA GLU A 122 -25.92 12.40 8.57
C GLU A 122 -25.87 13.55 9.60
N THR A 123 -24.68 13.92 10.09
CA THR A 123 -24.51 14.98 11.11
C THR A 123 -24.86 16.38 10.60
N GLU A 124 -24.63 16.68 9.32
CA GLU A 124 -24.96 17.98 8.70
C GLU A 124 -26.45 18.11 8.34
N GLY A 125 -27.28 17.12 8.66
CA GLY A 125 -28.72 17.13 8.38
C GLY A 125 -29.05 17.12 6.89
N GLN A 126 -28.07 16.81 6.03
CA GLN A 126 -28.30 16.66 4.60
C GLN A 126 -28.93 15.30 4.35
N THR A 127 -30.12 15.29 3.75
CA THR A 127 -30.73 14.04 3.31
C THR A 127 -29.90 13.47 2.16
N LEU A 128 -29.21 12.35 2.43
CA LEU A 128 -28.51 11.60 1.40
C LEU A 128 -29.51 11.23 0.31
N ASP A 129 -29.21 11.62 -0.94
CA ASP A 129 -29.90 11.08 -2.10
C ASP A 129 -29.85 9.54 -2.03
N PRO A 130 -31.00 8.84 -2.10
CA PRO A 130 -31.07 7.38 -2.07
C PRO A 130 -30.08 6.71 -3.03
N THR A 131 -29.80 7.32 -4.18
CA THR A 131 -28.85 6.78 -5.17
C THR A 131 -27.40 6.83 -4.68
N LYS A 132 -26.98 7.93 -4.04
CA LYS A 132 -25.64 8.08 -3.45
C LYS A 132 -25.44 7.16 -2.26
N PHE A 133 -26.47 7.03 -1.42
CA PHE A 133 -26.43 6.10 -0.30
C PHE A 133 -26.25 4.65 -0.76
N GLN A 134 -27.01 4.22 -1.78
CA GLN A 134 -26.83 2.90 -2.38
C GLN A 134 -25.42 2.72 -2.96
N HIS A 135 -24.86 3.74 -3.61
CA HIS A 135 -23.50 3.69 -4.14
C HIS A 135 -22.47 3.47 -3.02
N TYR A 136 -22.53 4.26 -1.94
CA TYR A 136 -21.65 4.08 -0.79
C TYR A 136 -21.82 2.72 -0.11
N MET A 137 -23.05 2.20 -0.05
CA MET A 137 -23.33 0.87 0.52
C MET A 137 -22.70 -0.25 -0.32
N ILE A 138 -22.83 -0.17 -1.65
CA ILE A 138 -22.23 -1.14 -2.57
C ILE A 138 -20.70 -1.07 -2.48
N GLU A 139 -20.15 0.14 -2.45
CA GLU A 139 -18.71 0.36 -2.34
C GLU A 139 -18.15 -0.18 -1.01
N LEU A 140 -18.88 0.02 0.08
CA LEU A 140 -18.56 -0.53 1.39
C LEU A 140 -18.64 -2.06 1.40
N ALA A 141 -19.67 -2.64 0.79
CA ALA A 141 -19.83 -4.09 0.68
C ALA A 141 -18.72 -4.74 -0.16
N ILE A 142 -18.36 -4.14 -1.30
CA ILE A 142 -17.24 -4.59 -2.14
C ILE A 142 -15.93 -4.51 -1.35
N SER A 143 -15.69 -3.39 -0.66
CA SER A 143 -14.50 -3.24 0.17
C SER A 143 -14.46 -4.28 1.30
N GLY A 144 -15.60 -4.54 1.95
CA GLY A 144 -15.76 -5.60 2.94
C GLY A 144 -15.45 -7.01 2.38
N LEU A 145 -15.88 -7.29 1.15
CA LEU A 145 -15.56 -8.56 0.48
C LEU A 145 -14.06 -8.65 0.15
N LEU A 146 -13.46 -7.57 -0.34
CA LEU A 146 -12.04 -7.53 -0.67
C LEU A 146 -11.15 -7.79 0.55
N ILE A 147 -11.47 -7.23 1.72
CA ILE A 147 -10.69 -7.47 2.93
C ILE A 147 -10.77 -8.93 3.38
N LEU A 148 -11.94 -9.57 3.23
CA LEU A 148 -12.09 -11.01 3.49
C LEU A 148 -11.26 -11.85 2.53
N LEU A 149 -11.25 -11.51 1.23
CA LEU A 149 -10.44 -12.22 0.24
C LEU A 149 -8.94 -12.08 0.53
N VAL A 150 -8.47 -10.89 0.92
CA VAL A 150 -7.09 -10.67 1.34
C VAL A 150 -6.76 -11.48 2.58
N ALA A 151 -7.62 -11.48 3.60
CA ALA A 151 -7.42 -12.25 4.83
C ALA A 151 -7.34 -13.76 4.55
N VAL A 152 -8.24 -14.29 3.72
CA VAL A 152 -8.22 -15.71 3.30
C VAL A 152 -6.95 -16.02 2.51
N SER A 153 -6.53 -15.12 1.62
CA SER A 153 -5.31 -15.30 0.83
C SER A 153 -4.07 -15.36 1.72
N LEU A 154 -3.93 -14.42 2.66
CA LEU A 154 -2.84 -14.40 3.63
C LEU A 154 -2.86 -15.66 4.52
N TRP A 155 -4.04 -16.08 4.97
CA TRP A 155 -4.18 -17.30 5.77
C TRP A 155 -3.75 -18.55 4.99
N LEU A 156 -4.14 -18.67 3.72
CA LEU A 156 -3.73 -19.79 2.86
C LEU A 156 -2.21 -19.81 2.62
N ILE A 157 -1.60 -18.64 2.36
CA ILE A 157 -0.15 -18.52 2.16
C ILE A 157 0.59 -18.91 3.44
N ASN A 158 0.17 -18.36 4.58
CA ASN A 158 0.83 -18.63 5.86
C ASN A 158 0.67 -20.08 6.32
N ARG A 159 -0.43 -20.75 5.95
CA ARG A 159 -0.66 -22.17 6.25
C ARG A 159 0.17 -23.12 5.37
N ARG A 160 0.54 -22.72 4.16
CA ARG A 160 1.37 -23.50 3.23
C ARG A 160 2.88 -23.35 3.48
N LEU A 161 3.28 -22.55 4.48
CA LEU A 161 4.66 -22.37 4.94
C LEU A 161 4.92 -23.21 6.20
N PRO A 162 5.14 -24.54 6.12
CA PRO A 162 5.71 -25.28 7.23
C PRO A 162 7.17 -24.85 7.41
N ALA A 163 7.52 -24.51 8.65
CA ALA A 163 8.84 -24.10 9.11
C ALA A 163 10.01 -24.81 8.40
N ARG A 164 10.67 -24.12 7.46
CA ARG A 164 12.02 -24.47 6.97
C ARG A 164 13.14 -23.77 7.74
N ALA A 165 12.86 -23.36 8.98
CA ALA A 165 13.83 -22.73 9.87
C ALA A 165 14.10 -23.62 11.09
N GLN A 166 14.69 -24.81 10.88
CA GLN A 166 15.29 -25.58 12.00
C GLN A 166 16.30 -26.67 11.60
N HIS A 167 17.00 -26.54 10.47
CA HIS A 167 18.07 -27.50 10.16
C HIS A 167 19.29 -26.84 9.50
N LYS A 168 20.21 -26.38 10.35
CA LYS A 168 21.66 -26.68 10.33
C LYS A 168 22.47 -25.58 11.00
N ILE A 169 22.86 -25.81 12.25
CA ILE A 169 24.14 -25.33 12.80
C ILE A 169 24.75 -26.57 13.47
N PRO A 170 25.84 -27.15 12.93
CA PRO A 170 26.82 -27.84 13.76
C PRO A 170 27.76 -26.84 14.43
#